data_AF-A0A817M1L4-F1
#
_entry.id   AF-A0A817M1L4-F1
#
_cell.length_a   1.000
_cell.length_b   1.000
_cell.length_c   1.000
_cell.angle_alpha   90.00
_cell.angle_beta   90.00
_cell.angle_gamma   90.00
#
_symmetry.space_group_name_H-M   'P 1'
#
loop_
_entity.id
_entity.type
_entity.pdbx_description
1 polymer ?
#
loop_
_entity_poly.entity_id
_entity_poly.type
_entity_poly.pdbx_seq_one_letter_code
_entity_poly.pdbx_strand_id
1 'polypeptide(L)' 'MKSLILLYAIFISGYCFPTSNESWSLFKRVFKKKYFSNEEEINRRQIWDENMAVIHQHNLEFDIGLHSYTLAMNQFGDM' A
#
# COMPACT_ATOMS: atom_id res chain seq x y z
N MET A 1 8.00 -13.19 31.05
CA MET A 1 8.61 -12.42 29.93
C MET A 1 8.06 -12.84 28.56
N LYS A 2 7.99 -14.15 28.22
CA LYS A 2 7.42 -14.62 26.93
C LYS A 2 5.94 -14.21 26.72
N SER A 3 5.10 -14.28 27.75
CA SER A 3 3.70 -13.84 27.66
C SER A 3 3.52 -12.32 27.49
N LEU A 4 4.47 -11.51 27.97
CA LEU A 4 4.43 -10.05 27.79
C LEU A 4 4.76 -9.66 26.33
N ILE A 5 5.66 -10.41 25.69
CA ILE A 5 6.01 -10.25 24.27
C ILE A 5 4.83 -10.62 23.37
N LEU A 6 4.12 -11.72 23.70
CA LEU A 6 2.93 -12.14 22.96
C LEU A 6 1.78 -11.13 23.05
N LEU A 7 1.56 -10.54 24.23
CA LEU A 7 0.55 -9.49 24.42
C LEU A 7 0.89 -8.21 23.66
N TYR A 8 2.17 -7.85 23.56
CA TYR A 8 2.64 -6.72 22.76
C TYR A 8 2.42 -6.93 21.26
N ALA A 9 2.67 -8.14 20.75
CA ALA A 9 2.40 -8.50 19.35
C ALA A 9 0.88 -8.44 19.01
N ILE A 10 0.01 -8.86 19.94
CA ILE A 10 -1.44 -8.75 19.78
C ILE A 10 -1.89 -7.27 19.82
N PHE A 11 -1.31 -6.45 20.69
CA PHE A 11 -1.56 -5.00 20.70
C PHE A 11 -1.13 -4.32 19.39
N ILE A 12 -0.04 -4.75 18.76
CA ILE A 12 0.38 -4.25 17.44
C ILE A 12 -0.60 -4.67 16.34
N SER A 13 -1.20 -5.87 16.44
CA SER A 13 -2.24 -6.31 15.49
C SER A 13 -3.57 -5.52 15.61
N GLY A 14 -3.76 -4.78 16.71
CA GLY A 14 -4.89 -3.88 16.92
C GLY A 14 -4.80 -2.54 16.16
N TYR A 15 -3.65 -2.22 15.57
CA TYR A 15 -3.58 -1.13 14.60
C TYR A 15 -4.26 -1.62 13.31
N CYS A 16 -5.49 -1.16 13.10
CA CYS A 16 -6.25 -1.44 11.88
C CYS A 16 -5.43 -0.97 10.67
N PHE A 17 -4.80 -1.92 9.97
CA PHE A 17 -4.11 -1.61 8.73
C PHE A 17 -5.19 -1.26 7.69
N PRO A 18 -5.06 -0.13 6.96
CA PRO A 18 -6.07 0.26 6.00
C PRO A 18 -6.25 -0.84 4.97
N THR A 19 -7.51 -1.20 4.72
CA THR A 19 -7.83 -2.17 3.67
C THR A 19 -7.38 -1.65 2.30
N SER A 20 -7.21 -2.54 1.31
CA SER A 20 -6.87 -2.12 -0.07
C SER A 20 -7.88 -1.09 -0.61
N ASN A 21 -9.17 -1.22 -0.26
CA ASN A 21 -10.21 -0.26 -0.66
C ASN A 21 -10.09 1.10 0.03
N GLU A 22 -9.72 1.13 1.32
CA GLU A 22 -9.47 2.38 2.05
C GLU A 22 -8.23 3.10 1.50
N SER A 23 -7.17 2.34 1.22
CA SER A 23 -5.94 2.84 0.63
C SER A 23 -6.17 3.41 -0.78
N TRP A 24 -6.95 2.72 -1.62
CA TRP A 24 -7.38 3.23 -2.94
C TRP A 24 -8.18 4.54 -2.80
N SER A 25 -9.13 4.58 -1.87
CA SER A 25 -9.95 5.76 -1.61
C SER A 25 -9.10 6.95 -1.14
N LEU A 26 -8.10 6.69 -0.28
CA LEU A 26 -7.14 7.69 0.17
C LEU A 26 -6.26 8.18 -0.99
N PHE A 27 -5.73 7.28 -1.82
CA PHE A 27 -4.94 7.60 -3.00
C PHE A 27 -5.69 8.56 -3.94
N LYS A 28 -6.94 8.21 -4.31
CA LYS A 28 -7.77 9.07 -5.16
C LYS A 28 -8.01 10.44 -4.53
N ARG A 29 -8.22 10.50 -3.20
CA ARG A 29 -8.43 11.76 -2.47
C ARG A 29 -7.17 12.63 -2.44
N VAL A 30 -6.02 12.05 -2.11
CA VAL A 30 -4.74 12.76 -1.99
C VAL A 30 -4.30 13.33 -3.34
N PHE A 31 -4.39 12.53 -4.40
CA PHE A 31 -3.97 12.93 -5.75
C PHE A 31 -5.10 13.46 -6.64
N LYS A 32 -6.28 13.70 -6.05
CA LYS A 32 -7.47 14.29 -6.70
C LYS A 32 -7.86 13.57 -8.00
N LYS A 33 -7.76 12.24 -7.99
CA LYS A 33 -8.07 11.40 -9.15
C LYS A 33 -9.58 11.41 -9.42
N LYS A 34 -9.93 11.55 -10.70
CA LYS A 34 -11.29 11.46 -11.22
C LYS A 34 -11.22 10.69 -12.52
N TYR A 35 -12.05 9.66 -12.65
CA TYR A 35 -12.15 8.81 -13.82
C TYR A 35 -13.50 9.05 -14.50
N PHE A 36 -13.51 8.97 -15.82
CA PHE A 36 -14.69 9.28 -16.64
C PHE A 36 -15.74 8.17 -16.59
N SER A 37 -15.30 6.91 -16.42
CA SER A 37 -16.19 5.75 -16.37
C SER A 37 -15.77 4.76 -15.28
N ASN A 38 -16.71 3.90 -14.88
CA ASN A 38 -16.41 2.79 -13.97
C ASN A 38 -15.38 1.82 -14.58
N GLU A 39 -15.40 1.63 -15.90
CA GLU A 39 -14.42 0.79 -16.60
C GLU A 39 -13.01 1.39 -16.50
N GLU A 40 -12.87 2.70 -16.69
CA GLU A 40 -11.60 3.39 -16.48
C GLU A 40 -11.15 3.23 -15.02
N GLU A 41 -12.04 3.44 -14.05
CA GLU A 41 -11.68 3.29 -12.63
C GLU A 41 -11.22 1.86 -12.30
N ILE A 42 -11.88 0.83 -12.84
CA ILE A 42 -11.48 -0.57 -12.65
C ILE A 42 -10.08 -0.81 -13.21
N ASN A 43 -9.80 -0.36 -14.44
CA ASN A 43 -8.49 -0.51 -15.06
C ASN A 43 -7.40 0.23 -14.26
N ARG A 44 -7.70 1.46 -13.80
CA ARG A 44 -6.79 2.27 -12.98
C ARG A 44 -6.52 1.65 -11.62
N ARG A 45 -7.55 1.03 -11.02
CA ARG A 45 -7.41 0.28 -9.78
C ARG A 45 -6.50 -0.93 -9.95
N GLN A 46 -6.64 -1.69 -11.03
CA GLN A 46 -5.77 -2.85 -11.31
C GLN A 46 -4.30 -2.43 -11.40
N ILE A 47 -4.00 -1.39 -12.19
CA ILE A 47 -2.64 -0.84 -12.31
C ILE A 47 -2.12 -0.36 -10.94
N TRP A 48 -2.98 0.29 -10.15
CA TRP A 48 -2.62 0.73 -8.81
C TRP A 48 -2.30 -0.41 -7.84
N ASP A 49 -3.09 -1.49 -7.87
CA ASP A 49 -2.83 -2.68 -7.06
C ASP A 49 -1.50 -3.35 -7.48
N GLU A 50 -1.20 -3.43 -8.78
CA GLU A 50 0.07 -3.94 -9.30
C GLU A 50 1.27 -3.08 -8.85
N ASN A 51 1.17 -1.76 -8.98
CA ASN A 51 2.21 -0.84 -8.51
C ASN A 51 2.38 -0.89 -6.99
N MET A 52 1.33 -1.15 -6.21
CA MET A 52 1.46 -1.42 -4.78
C MET A 52 2.21 -2.70 -4.47
N ALA A 53 1.96 -3.78 -5.20
CA ALA A 53 2.73 -5.01 -5.06
C ALA A 53 4.22 -4.77 -5.38
N VAL A 54 4.54 -4.02 -6.44
CA VAL A 54 5.92 -3.66 -6.80
C VAL A 54 6.60 -2.87 -5.68
N ILE A 55 5.93 -1.84 -5.15
CA ILE A 55 6.47 -1.01 -4.07
C ILE A 55 6.74 -1.85 -2.82
N HIS A 56 5.80 -2.73 -2.45
CA HIS A 56 5.97 -3.61 -1.29
C HIS A 56 7.15 -4.56 -1.49
N GLN A 57 7.22 -5.23 -2.65
CA GLN A 57 8.30 -6.17 -2.94
C GLN A 57 9.67 -5.49 -2.95
N HIS A 58 9.79 -4.35 -3.63
CA HIS A 58 11.03 -3.58 -3.68
C HIS A 58 11.48 -3.13 -2.28
N ASN A 59 10.55 -2.71 -1.41
CA ASN A 59 10.90 -2.28 -0.07
C ASN A 59 11.30 -3.46 0.85
N LEU A 60 10.71 -4.65 0.67
CA LEU A 60 11.21 -5.86 1.33
C LEU A 60 12.63 -6.22 0.86
N GLU A 61 12.91 -6.06 -0.43
CA GLU A 61 14.24 -6.27 -1.01
C GLU A 61 15.26 -5.22 -0.52
N PHE A 62 14.83 -3.97 -0.34
CA PHE A 62 15.63 -2.91 0.31
C PHE A 62 15.99 -3.29 1.75
N ASP A 63 15.04 -3.82 2.53
CA ASP A 63 15.27 -4.20 3.94
C ASP A 63 16.32 -5.32 4.10
N ILE A 64 16.51 -6.15 3.06
CA ILE A 64 17.56 -7.18 3.02
C ILE A 64 18.83 -6.73 2.25
N GLY A 65 18.91 -5.44 1.90
CA GLY A 65 20.09 -4.82 1.31
C GLY A 65 20.28 -5.04 -0.20
N LEU A 66 19.25 -5.48 -0.93
CA LEU A 66 19.32 -5.65 -2.39
C LEU A 66 19.14 -4.33 -3.15
N HIS A 67 18.48 -3.35 -2.53
CA HIS A 67 18.32 -1.98 -3.07
C HIS A 67 18.91 -0.95 -2.13
N SER A 68 19.32 0.19 -2.69
CA SER A 68 19.88 1.33 -1.94
C SER A 68 18.86 2.45 -1.67
N TYR A 69 17.61 2.27 -2.12
CA TYR A 69 16.53 3.24 -1.98
C TYR A 69 15.20 2.51 -1.74
N THR A 70 14.17 3.27 -1.37
CA THR A 70 12.80 2.78 -1.20
C THR A 70 11.88 3.43 -2.23
N LEU A 71 10.76 2.76 -2.50
CA LEU A 71 9.66 3.30 -3.28
C LEU A 71 8.50 3.69 -2.37
N ALA A 72 7.69 4.63 -2.84
CA ALA A 72 6.46 5.06 -2.17
C ALA A 72 5.36 5.34 -3.19
N MET A 73 4.11 5.14 -2.76
CA MET A 73 2.93 5.49 -3.56
C MET A 73 2.96 6.99 -3.88
N ASN A 74 2.82 7.34 -5.16
CA ASN A 74 2.80 8.73 -5.63
C ASN A 74 1.71 8.93 -6.69
N GLN A 75 1.55 10.12 -7.25
CA GLN A 75 0.48 10.44 -8.21
C GLN A 75 0.48 9.59 -9.49
N PHE A 76 1.55 8.86 -9.78
CA PHE A 76 1.69 7.97 -10.92
C PHE A 76 1.31 6.52 -10.60
N GLY A 77 0.81 6.23 -9.40
CA GLY A 77 0.50 4.88 -8.98
C GLY A 77 -0.55 4.16 -9.82
N ASP A 78 -1.42 4.87 -10.54
CA ASP A 78 -2.47 4.31 -11.41
C ASP A 78 -2.10 4.33 -12.91
N MET A 79 -0.80 4.40 -13.22
CA MET A 79 -0.27 4.41 -14.59
C MET A 79 0.77 3.32 -14.81
#